data_AF-A0A1H9AXF8-F1
#
_entry.id   AF-A0A1H9AXF8-F1
#
_cell.length_a   1.000
_cell.length_b   1.000
_cell.length_c   1.000
_cell.angle_alpha   90.00
_cell.angle_beta   90.00
_cell.angle_gamma   90.00
#
_symmetry.space_group_name_H-M   'P 1'
#
loop_
_entity.id
_entity.type
_entity.pdbx_description
1 polymer ?
#
loop_
_entity_poly.entity_id
_entity_poly.type
_entity_poly.pdbx_seq_one_letter_code
_entity_poly.pdbx_strand_id
1 'polypeptide(L)'
;MRSKKKTSKLIINENKNLILKCFSKKSLIVFIISLLLIPIAINYLTLLDLSIINDFFNKDIINVSGTNSEWVTFFATYLGAIIGGIISGSITLIGVIYTINSQKEHSTVENYAKIRYKADHTNELYLAALRRIKLLHSAKSKAEFEDIWTSIISDFDKAMNSASEVNIDFYISFLDLRHQIHQFNKEIISIQTKNYYDMEDYKYFLKSERFSFITKLISQEHSALDVEYIKVLKDYQNLFKS
;
A
#
# COMPACT_ATOMS: atom_id res chain seq x y z
N MET A 1 -11.18 12.77 -19.48
CA MET A 1 -10.82 11.88 -18.34
C MET A 1 -9.38 12.02 -17.80
N ARG A 2 -8.40 12.58 -18.54
CA ARG A 2 -7.02 12.81 -18.05
C ARG A 2 -6.88 13.88 -16.93
N SER A 3 -7.84 14.80 -16.78
CA SER A 3 -7.75 15.92 -15.84
C SER A 3 -7.97 15.53 -14.38
N LYS A 4 -8.97 14.68 -14.07
CA LYS A 4 -9.29 14.27 -12.68
C LYS A 4 -8.21 13.42 -11.99
N LYS A 5 -7.43 12.63 -12.76
CA LYS A 5 -6.28 11.86 -12.22
C LYS A 5 -5.09 12.75 -11.84
N LYS A 6 -4.99 13.95 -12.42
CA LYS A 6 -3.88 14.88 -12.19
C LYS A 6 -4.12 15.67 -10.90
N THR A 7 -5.36 16.09 -10.66
CA THR A 7 -5.77 16.83 -9.45
C THR A 7 -5.71 15.98 -8.18
N SER A 8 -6.12 14.71 -8.20
CA SER A 8 -6.01 13.85 -7.01
C SER A 8 -4.56 13.52 -6.63
N LYS A 9 -3.67 13.32 -7.60
CA LYS A 9 -2.23 13.14 -7.35
C LYS A 9 -1.55 14.41 -6.83
N LEU A 10 -1.99 15.59 -7.29
CA LEU A 10 -1.48 16.89 -6.84
C LEU A 10 -1.82 17.14 -5.36
N ILE A 11 -3.08 16.92 -4.96
CA ILE A 11 -3.53 17.15 -3.58
C ILE A 11 -2.83 16.20 -2.59
N ILE A 12 -2.60 14.94 -2.97
CA ILE A 12 -1.89 13.97 -2.12
C ILE A 12 -0.40 14.33 -1.97
N ASN A 13 0.24 14.83 -3.03
CA ASN A 13 1.63 15.28 -2.98
C ASN A 13 1.83 16.57 -2.17
N GLU A 14 0.88 17.51 -2.24
CA GLU A 14 0.92 18.75 -1.46
C GLU A 14 0.79 18.47 0.05
N ASN A 15 -0.11 17.57 0.45
CA ASN A 15 -0.28 17.20 1.85
C ASN A 15 0.91 16.38 2.40
N LYS A 16 1.50 15.48 1.60
CA LYS A 16 2.75 14.79 1.98
C LYS A 16 3.91 15.77 2.16
N ASN A 17 4.03 16.77 1.29
CA ASN A 17 5.08 17.79 1.39
C ASN A 17 4.88 18.73 2.59
N LEU A 18 3.65 19.01 3.00
CA LEU A 18 3.36 19.80 4.21
C LEU A 18 3.73 19.05 5.49
N ILE A 19 3.38 17.76 5.60
CA ILE A 19 3.71 16.93 6.76
C ILE A 19 5.24 16.68 6.85
N LEU A 20 5.91 16.45 5.71
CA LEU A 20 7.37 16.32 5.64
C LEU A 20 8.11 17.63 5.87
N LYS A 21 7.50 18.80 5.60
CA LYS A 21 8.06 20.11 5.97
C LYS A 21 8.06 20.31 7.48
N CYS A 22 6.99 19.92 8.18
CA CYS A 22 6.91 20.00 9.64
C CYS A 22 7.89 19.02 10.32
N PHE A 23 8.14 17.85 9.72
CA PHE A 23 9.09 16.83 10.21
C PHE A 23 10.38 16.76 9.37
N SER A 24 10.92 17.90 8.92
CA SER A 24 12.23 17.87 8.27
C SER A 24 13.31 17.43 9.28
N LYS A 25 14.28 16.61 8.86
CA LYS A 25 15.42 16.17 9.71
C LYS A 25 16.08 17.33 10.47
N LYS A 26 16.06 18.53 9.90
CA LYS A 26 16.56 19.77 10.51
C LYS A 26 15.73 20.23 11.72
N SER A 27 14.40 20.11 11.68
CA SER A 27 13.48 20.45 12.78
C SER A 27 13.71 19.54 14.01
N LEU A 28 13.90 18.24 13.76
CA LEU A 28 14.18 17.25 14.81
C LEU A 28 15.57 17.48 15.45
N ILE A 29 16.56 17.84 14.63
CA ILE A 29 17.90 18.22 15.12
C ILE A 29 17.83 19.49 15.98
N VAL A 30 17.07 20.52 15.58
CA VAL A 30 16.87 21.75 16.38
C VAL A 30 16.16 21.44 17.70
N PHE A 31 15.17 20.54 17.71
CA PHE A 31 14.50 20.12 18.93
C PHE A 31 15.44 19.38 19.89
N ILE A 32 16.27 18.46 19.39
CA ILE A 32 17.28 17.73 20.18
C ILE A 32 18.33 18.71 20.72
N ILE A 33 18.83 19.63 19.90
CA ILE A 33 19.79 20.66 20.31
C ILE A 33 19.17 21.57 21.37
N SER A 34 17.92 21.98 21.22
CA SER A 34 17.18 22.79 22.20
C SER A 34 17.04 22.04 23.53
N LEU A 35 16.68 20.75 23.50
CA LEU A 35 16.57 19.90 24.69
C LEU A 35 17.91 19.76 25.44
N LEU A 36 19.03 19.76 24.71
CA LEU A 36 20.38 19.73 25.29
C LEU A 36 20.85 21.10 25.81
N LEU A 37 20.46 22.19 25.15
CA LEU A 37 20.90 23.54 25.50
C LEU A 37 20.11 24.16 26.65
N ILE A 38 18.83 23.82 26.83
CA ILE A 38 18.00 24.35 27.92
C ILE A 38 18.60 24.04 29.31
N PRO A 39 19.01 22.79 29.63
CA PRO A 39 19.66 22.48 30.91
C PRO A 39 21.01 23.21 31.08
N ILE A 40 21.79 23.35 30.01
CA ILE A 40 23.08 24.05 30.03
C ILE A 40 22.87 25.55 30.28
N ALA A 41 21.87 26.16 29.64
CA ALA A 41 21.51 27.56 29.81
C ALA A 41 20.97 27.83 31.23
N ILE A 42 20.14 26.93 31.77
CA ILE A 42 19.68 27.00 33.16
C ILE A 42 20.87 26.90 34.12
N ASN A 43 21.80 25.97 33.90
CA ASN A 43 23.01 25.80 34.71
C ASN A 43 23.94 27.04 34.66
N TYR A 44 24.04 27.68 33.50
CA TYR A 44 24.80 28.93 33.34
C TYR A 44 24.08 30.12 33.99
N LEU A 45 22.75 30.17 33.94
CA LEU A 45 21.94 31.16 34.66
C LEU A 45 22.10 31.03 36.18
N THR A 46 22.16 29.80 36.70
CA THR A 46 22.39 29.53 38.13
C THR A 46 23.80 29.88 38.61
N LEU A 47 24.78 29.96 37.69
CA LEU A 47 26.15 30.40 38.00
C LEU A 47 26.31 31.92 38.04
N LEU A 48 25.42 32.69 37.41
CA LEU A 48 25.51 34.15 37.34
C LEU A 48 25.00 34.87 38.60
N ASP A 49 24.35 34.15 39.53
CA ASP A 49 23.86 34.70 40.81
C ASP A 49 24.32 33.85 42.01
N LEU A 50 25.64 33.70 42.13
CA LEU A 50 26.32 32.83 43.11
C LEU A 50 26.24 33.30 44.57
N SER A 51 25.54 34.39 44.90
CA SER A 51 25.33 34.82 46.30
C SER A 51 23.97 34.42 46.86
N ILE A 52 22.90 34.45 46.05
CA ILE A 52 21.54 34.11 46.50
C ILE A 52 21.30 32.59 46.42
N ILE A 53 21.91 31.94 45.43
CA ILE A 53 21.78 30.50 45.18
C ILE A 53 22.68 29.70 46.13
N ASN A 54 23.86 30.16 46.51
CA ASN A 54 24.73 29.39 47.40
C ASN A 54 24.10 29.20 48.81
N ASP A 55 23.30 30.18 49.27
CA ASP A 55 22.47 30.06 50.47
C ASP A 55 21.19 29.23 50.26
N PHE A 56 20.71 29.07 49.02
CA PHE A 56 19.55 28.23 48.67
C PHE A 56 19.94 26.77 48.40
N PHE A 57 21.16 26.51 47.90
CA PHE A 57 21.63 25.21 47.44
C PHE A 57 22.64 24.54 48.39
N ASN A 58 23.35 25.27 49.25
CA ASN A 58 24.15 24.64 50.31
C ASN A 58 23.37 24.41 51.61
N LYS A 59 22.17 24.98 51.75
CA LYS A 59 21.41 24.82 52.99
C LYS A 59 20.61 23.52 53.05
N ASP A 60 20.29 22.95 51.89
CA ASP A 60 19.71 21.62 51.81
C ASP A 60 20.34 20.87 50.63
N ILE A 61 21.53 20.29 50.88
CA ILE A 61 21.63 18.87 50.56
C ILE A 61 20.44 18.28 51.30
N ILE A 62 19.34 18.05 50.59
CA ILE A 62 18.22 17.31 51.15
C ILE A 62 18.82 15.95 51.46
N ASN A 63 19.29 15.79 52.69
CA ASN A 63 19.40 14.51 53.34
C ASN A 63 17.97 14.00 53.30
N VAL A 64 17.66 13.22 52.27
CA VAL A 64 16.37 12.54 52.14
C VAL A 64 16.26 11.70 53.40
N SER A 65 15.49 12.22 54.36
CA SER A 65 15.43 11.69 55.71
C SER A 65 15.00 10.23 55.65
N GLY A 66 15.91 9.33 55.98
CA GLY A 66 15.59 7.92 56.22
C GLY A 66 16.39 6.86 55.46
N THR A 67 17.30 7.20 54.54
CA THR A 67 18.20 6.19 53.97
C THR A 67 19.59 6.73 53.67
N ASN A 68 20.64 6.13 54.27
CA ASN A 68 22.06 6.36 53.96
C ASN A 68 22.44 5.77 52.59
N SER A 69 21.61 6.05 51.59
CA SER A 69 21.63 5.39 50.32
C SER A 69 22.23 6.33 49.29
N GLU A 70 23.55 6.20 49.09
CA GLU A 70 24.35 7.07 48.22
C GLU A 70 23.76 7.22 46.81
N TRP A 71 23.05 6.21 46.32
CA TRP A 71 22.38 6.27 45.02
C TRP A 71 21.17 7.22 45.00
N VAL A 72 20.37 7.29 46.08
CA VAL A 72 19.19 8.18 46.17
C VAL A 72 19.65 9.63 46.20
N THR A 73 20.65 9.92 47.03
CA THR A 73 21.24 11.27 47.11
C THR A 73 21.88 11.66 45.79
N PHE A 74 22.58 10.73 45.11
CA PHE A 74 23.14 10.98 43.78
C PHE A 74 22.08 11.34 42.74
N PHE A 75 20.97 10.60 42.65
CA PHE A 75 19.89 10.91 41.71
C PHE A 75 19.11 12.20 42.05
N ALA A 76 19.14 12.65 43.31
CA ALA A 76 18.57 13.92 43.73
C ALA A 76 19.45 15.15 43.38
N THR A 77 20.71 14.95 42.97
CA THR A 77 21.58 16.03 42.49
C THR A 77 21.31 16.40 41.04
N TYR A 78 21.74 17.61 40.65
CA TYR A 78 21.74 18.06 39.25
C TYR A 78 22.41 17.08 38.29
N LEU A 79 23.54 16.47 38.67
CA LEU A 79 24.23 15.49 37.85
C LEU A 79 23.42 14.20 37.70
N GLY A 80 22.81 13.73 38.78
CA GLY A 80 21.90 12.59 38.76
C GLY A 80 20.66 12.81 37.88
N ALA A 81 20.10 14.02 37.92
CA ALA A 81 18.98 14.41 37.07
C ALA A 81 19.36 14.47 35.58
N ILE A 82 20.54 15.01 35.24
CA ILE A 82 21.04 15.03 33.85
C ILE A 82 21.28 13.61 33.32
N ILE A 83 21.96 12.76 34.10
CA ILE A 83 22.24 11.37 33.71
C ILE A 83 20.95 10.56 33.59
N GLY A 84 20.04 10.70 34.57
CA GLY A 84 18.72 10.07 34.54
C GLY A 84 17.88 10.51 33.33
N GLY A 85 17.92 11.80 32.99
CA GLY A 85 17.27 12.34 31.79
C GLY A 85 17.85 11.79 30.48
N ILE A 86 19.18 11.66 30.38
CA ILE A 86 19.84 11.07 29.21
C ILE A 86 19.48 9.58 29.07
N ILE A 87 19.53 8.81 30.16
CA ILE A 87 19.22 7.37 30.13
C ILE A 87 17.74 7.16 29.79
N SER A 88 16.83 7.85 30.48
CA SER A 88 15.38 7.76 30.24
C SER A 88 15.01 8.20 28.82
N GLY A 89 15.60 9.31 28.35
CA GLY A 89 15.43 9.81 26.99
C GLY A 89 15.94 8.82 25.94
N SER A 90 17.10 8.19 26.19
CA SER A 90 17.68 7.19 25.29
C SER A 90 16.82 5.91 25.21
N ILE A 91 16.36 5.40 26.35
CA ILE A 91 15.46 4.24 26.41
C ILE A 91 14.15 4.55 25.67
N THR A 92 13.57 5.73 25.92
CA THR A 92 12.35 6.17 25.24
C THR A 92 12.56 6.28 23.73
N LEU A 93 13.67 6.86 23.28
CA LEU A 93 14.00 6.98 21.86
C LEU A 93 14.16 5.60 21.20
N ILE A 94 14.87 4.67 21.84
CA ILE A 94 15.03 3.30 21.35
C ILE A 94 13.67 2.61 21.25
N GLY A 95 12.82 2.75 22.27
CA GLY A 95 11.46 2.20 22.29
C GLY A 95 10.59 2.74 21.15
N VAL A 96 10.64 4.05 20.90
CA VAL A 96 9.92 4.69 19.78
C VAL A 96 10.43 4.19 18.43
N ILE A 97 11.75 4.12 18.23
CA ILE A 97 12.35 3.61 16.99
C ILE A 97 11.94 2.16 16.75
N TYR A 98 12.00 1.32 17.79
CA TYR A 98 11.57 -0.08 17.70
C TYR A 98 10.09 -0.19 17.31
N THR A 99 9.22 0.60 17.95
CA THR A 99 7.78 0.61 17.66
C THR A 99 7.49 1.06 16.24
N ILE A 100 8.15 2.12 15.76
CA ILE A 100 7.98 2.62 14.38
C ILE A 100 8.43 1.56 13.38
N ASN A 101 9.57 0.91 13.62
CA ASN A 101 10.08 -0.12 12.72
C ASN A 101 9.16 -1.34 12.68
N SER A 102 8.70 -1.80 13.85
CA SER A 102 7.75 -2.90 13.96
C SER A 102 6.42 -2.58 13.25
N GLN A 103 5.86 -1.38 13.45
CA GLN A 103 4.64 -0.95 12.75
C GLN A 103 4.84 -0.87 11.23
N LYS A 104 6.01 -0.40 10.79
CA LYS A 104 6.35 -0.35 9.36
C LYS A 104 6.45 -1.75 8.77
N GLU A 105 7.06 -2.69 9.47
CA GLU A 105 7.15 -4.09 9.04
C GLU A 105 5.77 -4.74 8.96
N HIS A 106 4.97 -4.63 10.03
CA HIS A 106 3.60 -5.17 10.05
C HIS A 106 2.73 -4.59 8.94
N SER A 107 2.74 -3.27 8.75
CA SER A 107 1.96 -2.63 7.68
C SER A 107 2.46 -3.02 6.28
N THR A 108 3.76 -3.26 6.13
CA THR A 108 4.32 -3.75 4.86
C THR A 108 3.82 -5.17 4.58
N VAL A 109 3.97 -6.10 5.53
CA VAL A 109 3.51 -7.49 5.38
C VAL A 109 2.01 -7.56 5.11
N GLU A 110 1.20 -6.79 5.84
CA GLU A 110 -0.25 -6.74 5.64
C GLU A 110 -0.63 -6.22 4.25
N ASN A 111 0.01 -5.14 3.79
CA ASN A 111 -0.24 -4.58 2.46
C ASN A 111 0.15 -5.55 1.35
N TYR A 112 1.30 -6.22 1.46
CA TYR A 112 1.73 -7.21 0.47
C TYR A 112 0.83 -8.46 0.45
N ALA A 113 0.36 -8.91 1.61
CA ALA A 113 -0.63 -10.00 1.69
C ALA A 113 -1.95 -9.63 1.00
N LYS A 114 -2.43 -8.40 1.20
CA LYS A 114 -3.63 -7.89 0.50
C LYS A 114 -3.43 -7.82 -1.01
N ILE A 115 -2.30 -7.28 -1.47
CA ILE A 115 -1.96 -7.19 -2.90
C ILE A 115 -1.92 -8.60 -3.52
N ARG A 116 -1.27 -9.56 -2.84
CA ARG A 116 -1.20 -10.95 -3.30
C ARG A 116 -2.58 -11.58 -3.41
N TYR A 117 -3.40 -11.48 -2.36
CA TYR A 117 -4.78 -11.99 -2.38
C TYR A 117 -5.58 -11.41 -3.55
N LYS A 118 -5.45 -10.11 -3.81
CA LYS A 118 -6.11 -9.45 -4.93
C LYS A 118 -5.57 -9.93 -6.28
N ALA A 119 -4.27 -10.17 -6.40
CA ALA A 119 -3.67 -10.72 -7.62
C ALA A 119 -4.17 -12.14 -7.88
N ASP A 120 -4.19 -13.00 -6.86
CA ASP A 120 -4.72 -14.37 -6.93
C ASP A 120 -6.19 -14.36 -7.36
N HIS A 121 -7.02 -13.56 -6.69
CA HIS A 121 -8.44 -13.42 -7.03
C HIS A 121 -8.66 -12.91 -8.46
N THR A 122 -7.85 -11.95 -8.91
CA THR A 122 -7.92 -11.44 -10.28
C THR A 122 -7.60 -12.53 -11.30
N ASN A 123 -6.56 -13.32 -11.02
CA ASN A 123 -6.17 -14.43 -11.89
C ASN A 123 -7.26 -15.51 -11.94
N GLU A 124 -7.90 -15.83 -10.81
CA GLU A 124 -9.01 -16.78 -10.77
C GLU A 124 -10.21 -16.33 -11.61
N LEU A 125 -10.60 -15.06 -11.51
CA LEU A 125 -11.68 -14.48 -12.33
C LEU A 125 -11.33 -14.53 -13.81
N TYR A 126 -10.08 -14.24 -14.15
CA TYR A 126 -9.60 -14.33 -15.52
C TYR A 126 -9.64 -15.76 -16.06
N LEU A 127 -9.13 -16.74 -15.31
CA LEU A 127 -9.20 -18.15 -15.67
C LEU A 127 -10.64 -18.65 -15.78
N ALA A 128 -11.56 -18.16 -14.94
CA ALA A 128 -12.99 -18.47 -15.05
C ALA A 128 -13.56 -17.96 -16.38
N ALA A 129 -13.23 -16.72 -16.77
CA ALA A 129 -13.63 -16.17 -18.06
C ALA A 129 -13.06 -17.00 -19.23
N LEU A 130 -11.78 -17.40 -19.18
CA LEU A 130 -11.16 -18.27 -20.18
C LEU A 130 -11.86 -19.63 -20.29
N ARG A 131 -12.22 -20.26 -19.17
CA ARG A 131 -12.97 -21.52 -19.16
C ARG A 131 -14.34 -21.36 -19.82
N ARG A 132 -15.05 -20.27 -19.53
CA ARG A 132 -16.35 -19.98 -20.16
C ARG A 132 -16.22 -19.68 -21.65
N ILE A 133 -15.15 -19.04 -22.09
CA ILE A 133 -14.87 -18.84 -23.52
C ILE A 133 -14.80 -20.18 -24.26
N LYS A 134 -14.18 -21.20 -23.65
CA LYS A 134 -14.15 -22.56 -24.23
C LYS A 134 -15.56 -23.16 -24.34
N LEU A 135 -16.45 -22.85 -23.39
CA LEU A 135 -17.84 -23.31 -23.39
C LEU A 135 -18.70 -22.60 -24.45
N LEU A 136 -18.32 -21.40 -24.91
CA LEU A 136 -19.06 -20.71 -26.00
C LEU A 136 -19.14 -21.57 -27.26
N HIS A 137 -18.09 -22.33 -27.60
CA HIS A 137 -18.09 -23.23 -28.75
C HIS A 137 -19.11 -24.37 -28.63
N SER A 138 -19.48 -24.73 -27.40
CA SER A 138 -20.44 -25.81 -27.11
C SER A 138 -21.88 -25.32 -26.91
N ALA A 139 -22.12 -24.00 -26.99
CA ALA A 139 -23.46 -23.44 -26.81
C ALA A 139 -24.42 -24.03 -27.86
N LYS A 140 -25.52 -24.63 -27.38
CA LYS A 140 -26.51 -25.31 -28.22
C LYS A 140 -27.63 -24.39 -28.67
N SER A 141 -27.76 -23.23 -28.04
CA SER A 141 -28.80 -22.25 -28.34
C SER A 141 -28.28 -20.82 -28.19
N LYS A 142 -28.98 -19.88 -28.83
CA LYS A 142 -28.72 -18.43 -28.68
C LYS A 142 -28.78 -17.99 -27.20
N ALA A 143 -29.80 -18.45 -26.46
CA ALA A 143 -29.98 -18.09 -25.06
C ALA A 143 -28.81 -18.59 -24.19
N GLU A 144 -28.36 -19.82 -24.41
CA GLU A 144 -27.19 -20.39 -23.71
C GLU A 144 -25.92 -19.60 -24.01
N PHE A 145 -25.71 -19.19 -25.27
CA PHE A 145 -24.58 -18.33 -25.61
C PHE A 145 -24.64 -16.97 -24.96
N GLU A 146 -25.80 -16.31 -24.96
CA GLU A 146 -25.97 -14.98 -24.34
C GLU A 146 -25.70 -15.02 -22.84
N ASP A 147 -26.12 -16.10 -22.16
CA ASP A 147 -25.84 -16.34 -20.75
C ASP A 147 -24.33 -16.55 -20.49
N ILE A 148 -23.69 -17.42 -21.28
CA ILE A 148 -22.23 -17.65 -21.20
C ILE A 148 -21.47 -16.35 -21.50
N TRP A 149 -21.88 -15.60 -22.53
CA TRP A 149 -21.24 -14.36 -22.95
C TRP A 149 -21.35 -13.28 -21.88
N THR A 150 -22.54 -13.08 -21.32
CA THR A 150 -22.78 -12.12 -20.23
C THR A 150 -21.96 -12.47 -18.99
N SER A 151 -21.85 -13.77 -18.67
CA SER A 151 -20.99 -14.26 -17.59
C SER A 151 -19.51 -13.94 -17.84
N ILE A 152 -19.02 -14.11 -19.07
CA ILE A 152 -17.65 -13.76 -19.47
C ILE A 152 -17.39 -12.28 -19.25
N ILE A 153 -18.28 -11.40 -19.74
CA ILE A 153 -18.14 -9.95 -19.55
C ILE A 153 -18.11 -9.59 -18.06
N SER A 154 -18.99 -10.19 -17.26
CA SER A 154 -19.04 -9.97 -15.81
C SER A 154 -17.74 -10.38 -15.12
N ASP A 155 -17.20 -11.55 -15.45
CA ASP A 155 -15.95 -12.06 -14.88
C ASP A 155 -14.76 -11.14 -15.26
N PHE A 156 -14.73 -10.64 -16.51
CA PHE A 156 -13.73 -9.68 -16.95
C PHE A 156 -13.83 -8.31 -16.27
N ASP A 157 -15.02 -7.75 -16.09
CA ASP A 157 -15.19 -6.48 -15.39
C ASP A 157 -14.81 -6.62 -13.90
N LYS A 158 -15.12 -7.75 -13.25
CA LYS A 158 -14.66 -8.05 -11.89
C LYS A 158 -13.13 -8.17 -11.84
N ALA A 159 -12.53 -8.88 -12.79
CA ALA A 159 -11.07 -9.04 -12.87
C ALA A 159 -10.39 -7.68 -13.06
N MET A 160 -10.90 -6.83 -13.95
CA MET A 160 -10.43 -5.45 -14.17
C MET A 160 -10.48 -4.59 -12.89
N ASN A 161 -11.60 -4.66 -12.16
CA ASN A 161 -11.75 -3.91 -10.92
C ASN A 161 -10.74 -4.39 -9.87
N SER A 162 -10.60 -5.72 -9.72
CA SER A 162 -9.61 -6.31 -8.81
C SER A 162 -8.17 -5.99 -9.22
N ALA A 163 -7.85 -6.00 -10.52
CA ALA A 163 -6.53 -5.65 -11.05
C ALA A 163 -6.12 -4.22 -10.69
N SER A 164 -7.07 -3.29 -10.66
CA SER A 164 -6.84 -1.89 -10.30
C SER A 164 -6.36 -1.70 -8.85
N GLU A 165 -6.62 -2.69 -8.00
CA GLU A 165 -6.22 -2.71 -6.59
C GLU A 165 -4.87 -3.41 -6.37
N VAL A 166 -4.34 -4.12 -7.38
CA VAL A 166 -3.04 -4.81 -7.32
C VAL A 166 -1.91 -3.81 -7.60
N ASN A 167 -1.80 -3.36 -8.85
CA ASN A 167 -0.88 -2.30 -9.27
C ASN A 167 -1.27 -1.76 -10.66
N ILE A 168 -0.60 -0.70 -11.11
CA ILE A 168 -0.93 -0.04 -12.38
C ILE A 168 -0.56 -0.87 -13.61
N ASP A 169 0.54 -1.62 -13.56
CA ASP A 169 1.04 -2.40 -14.69
C ASP A 169 0.10 -3.59 -14.95
N PHE A 170 -0.30 -4.28 -13.88
CA PHE A 170 -1.28 -5.36 -13.88
C PHE A 170 -2.64 -4.90 -14.43
N TYR A 171 -3.10 -3.71 -14.02
CA TYR A 171 -4.30 -3.10 -14.58
C TYR A 171 -4.17 -2.77 -16.08
N ILE A 172 -3.01 -2.28 -16.52
CA ILE A 172 -2.76 -1.97 -17.94
C ILE A 172 -2.81 -3.24 -18.78
N SER A 173 -2.22 -4.35 -18.32
CA SER A 173 -2.28 -5.64 -19.02
C SER A 173 -3.71 -6.13 -19.25
N PHE A 174 -4.64 -5.86 -18.33
CA PHE A 174 -6.06 -6.18 -18.51
C PHE A 174 -6.80 -5.20 -19.44
N LEU A 175 -6.30 -3.98 -19.61
CA LEU A 175 -7.01 -2.91 -20.32
C LEU A 175 -7.08 -3.15 -21.83
N ASP A 176 -6.00 -3.67 -22.42
CA ASP A 176 -5.95 -4.01 -23.84
C ASP A 176 -6.91 -5.17 -24.15
N LEU A 177 -6.90 -6.19 -23.30
CA LEU A 177 -7.83 -7.31 -23.39
C LEU A 177 -9.29 -6.86 -23.28
N ARG A 178 -9.61 -5.96 -22.34
CA ARG A 178 -10.95 -5.38 -22.20
C ARG A 178 -11.38 -4.65 -23.47
N HIS A 179 -10.47 -3.92 -24.11
CA HIS A 179 -10.77 -3.22 -25.34
C HIS A 179 -11.19 -4.19 -26.45
N GLN A 180 -10.44 -5.28 -26.61
CA GLN A 180 -10.72 -6.33 -27.59
C GLN A 180 -12.09 -6.99 -27.31
N ILE A 181 -12.36 -7.36 -26.06
CA ILE A 181 -13.65 -7.94 -25.64
C ILE A 181 -14.81 -6.97 -25.91
N HIS A 182 -14.62 -5.69 -25.64
CA HIS A 182 -15.66 -4.69 -25.86
C HIS A 182 -15.94 -4.47 -27.35
N GLN A 183 -14.91 -4.48 -28.20
CA GLN A 183 -15.10 -4.44 -29.66
C GLN A 183 -15.91 -5.67 -30.12
N PHE A 184 -15.53 -6.85 -29.66
CA PHE A 184 -16.25 -8.07 -30.01
C PHE A 184 -17.70 -8.08 -29.50
N ASN A 185 -17.95 -7.56 -28.29
CA ASN A 185 -19.32 -7.39 -27.78
C ASN A 185 -20.17 -6.50 -28.68
N LYS A 186 -19.60 -5.41 -29.22
CA LYS A 186 -20.31 -4.55 -30.18
C LYS A 186 -20.62 -5.30 -31.48
N GLU A 187 -19.71 -6.15 -31.95
CA GLU A 187 -19.95 -6.99 -33.12
C GLU A 187 -21.09 -7.98 -32.88
N ILE A 188 -21.09 -8.69 -31.74
CA ILE A 188 -22.18 -9.60 -31.35
C ILE A 188 -23.53 -8.85 -31.32
N ILE A 189 -23.58 -7.68 -30.67
CA ILE A 189 -24.80 -6.87 -30.60
C ILE A 189 -25.24 -6.41 -32.00
N SER A 190 -24.30 -6.06 -32.87
CA SER A 190 -24.62 -5.65 -34.26
C SER A 190 -25.21 -6.80 -35.09
N ILE A 191 -24.76 -8.04 -34.84
CA ILE A 191 -25.30 -9.24 -35.47
C ILE A 191 -26.69 -9.55 -34.92
N GLN A 192 -26.90 -9.43 -33.60
CA GLN A 192 -28.21 -9.63 -32.97
C GLN A 192 -29.26 -8.62 -33.44
N THR A 193 -28.85 -7.37 -33.70
CA THR A 193 -29.77 -6.27 -34.04
C THR A 193 -30.13 -6.21 -35.52
N LYS A 194 -29.28 -6.71 -36.42
CA LYS A 194 -29.54 -6.67 -37.87
C LYS A 194 -30.49 -7.77 -38.36
N ASN A 195 -30.73 -8.80 -37.55
CA ASN A 195 -31.08 -10.11 -38.07
C ASN A 195 -32.00 -10.86 -37.07
N TYR A 196 -33.30 -10.96 -37.40
CA TYR A 196 -34.26 -11.87 -36.75
C TYR A 196 -33.93 -13.30 -37.21
N TYR A 197 -32.90 -13.92 -36.64
CA TYR A 197 -32.24 -15.05 -37.30
C TYR A 197 -32.46 -16.41 -36.65
N ASP A 198 -32.61 -17.38 -37.54
CA ASP A 198 -32.62 -18.83 -37.37
C ASP A 198 -31.24 -19.32 -36.85
N MET A 199 -31.22 -20.51 -36.24
CA MET A 199 -30.06 -21.11 -35.58
C MET A 199 -28.87 -21.40 -36.51
N GLU A 200 -29.04 -21.39 -37.84
CA GLU A 200 -28.00 -21.72 -38.81
C GLU A 200 -26.90 -20.66 -38.93
N ASP A 201 -27.24 -19.38 -39.07
CA ASP A 201 -26.23 -18.32 -39.18
C ASP A 201 -25.49 -18.09 -37.87
N TYR A 202 -26.16 -18.37 -36.74
CA TYR A 202 -25.53 -18.37 -35.44
C TYR A 202 -24.45 -19.46 -35.33
N LYS A 203 -24.72 -20.67 -35.84
CA LYS A 203 -23.70 -21.73 -35.97
C LYS A 203 -22.59 -21.34 -36.94
N TYR A 204 -22.90 -20.61 -38.00
CA TYR A 204 -21.90 -20.10 -38.95
C TYR A 204 -20.97 -19.08 -38.28
N PHE A 205 -21.52 -18.18 -37.46
CA PHE A 205 -20.74 -17.22 -36.68
C PHE A 205 -19.77 -17.93 -35.70
N LEU A 206 -20.23 -18.93 -34.95
CA LEU A 206 -19.38 -19.71 -34.04
C LEU A 206 -18.26 -20.48 -34.78
N LYS A 207 -18.48 -20.84 -36.05
CA LYS A 207 -17.50 -21.49 -36.92
C LYS A 207 -16.64 -20.52 -37.71
N SER A 208 -16.90 -19.22 -37.60
CA SER A 208 -16.18 -18.22 -38.38
C SER A 208 -14.71 -18.10 -37.92
N GLU A 209 -13.82 -17.81 -38.87
CA GLU A 209 -12.41 -17.52 -38.56
C GLU A 209 -12.25 -16.38 -37.56
N ARG A 210 -13.20 -15.44 -37.52
CA ARG A 210 -13.23 -14.34 -36.55
C ARG A 210 -13.40 -14.83 -35.11
N PHE A 211 -14.29 -15.79 -34.87
CA PHE A 211 -14.46 -16.37 -33.53
C PHE A 211 -13.20 -17.13 -33.08
N SER A 212 -12.58 -17.88 -34.00
CA SER A 212 -11.31 -18.56 -33.74
C SER A 212 -10.15 -17.59 -33.52
N PHE A 213 -10.14 -16.43 -34.18
CA PHE A 213 -9.13 -15.39 -34.00
C PHE A 213 -9.21 -14.80 -32.59
N ILE A 214 -10.42 -14.49 -32.11
CA ILE A 214 -10.64 -13.86 -30.81
C ILE A 214 -10.31 -14.80 -29.66
N THR A 215 -10.72 -16.06 -29.75
CA THR A 215 -10.34 -17.09 -28.76
C THR A 215 -8.81 -17.27 -28.69
N LYS A 216 -8.12 -17.21 -29.85
CA LYS A 216 -6.66 -17.24 -29.91
C LYS A 216 -6.01 -15.98 -29.33
N LEU A 217 -6.54 -14.80 -29.63
CA LEU A 217 -6.08 -13.51 -29.11
C LEU A 217 -6.17 -13.48 -27.58
N ILE A 218 -7.32 -13.88 -27.04
CA ILE A 218 -7.55 -13.98 -25.59
C ILE A 218 -6.58 -14.98 -24.93
N SER A 219 -6.23 -16.07 -25.62
CA SER A 219 -5.24 -17.03 -25.12
C SER A 219 -3.79 -16.52 -25.17
N GLN A 220 -3.45 -15.62 -26.09
CA GLN A 220 -2.11 -15.01 -26.17
C GLN A 220 -1.90 -13.98 -25.07
N GLU A 221 -2.91 -13.16 -24.79
CA GLU A 221 -2.89 -12.17 -23.70
C GLU A 221 -2.75 -12.82 -22.31
N HIS A 222 -3.16 -14.09 -22.15
CA HIS A 222 -2.93 -14.87 -20.93
C HIS A 222 -1.45 -14.92 -20.55
N SER A 223 -0.56 -15.09 -21.55
CA SER A 223 0.88 -15.21 -21.32
C SER A 223 1.50 -13.92 -20.78
N ALA A 224 0.99 -12.75 -21.21
CA ALA A 224 1.44 -11.46 -20.69
C ALA A 224 0.97 -11.23 -19.25
N LEU A 225 -0.27 -11.65 -18.95
CA LEU A 225 -0.83 -11.58 -17.59
C LEU A 225 -0.09 -12.50 -16.61
N ASP A 226 0.29 -13.69 -17.05
CA ASP A 226 1.07 -14.63 -16.23
C ASP A 226 2.44 -14.05 -15.84
N VAL A 227 3.09 -13.31 -16.74
CA VAL A 227 4.38 -12.66 -16.46
C VAL A 227 4.25 -11.64 -15.32
N GLU A 228 3.24 -10.76 -15.39
CA GLU A 228 3.02 -9.76 -14.34
C GLU A 228 2.54 -10.40 -13.03
N TYR A 229 1.72 -11.45 -13.09
CA TYR A 229 1.34 -12.22 -11.90
C TYR A 229 2.56 -12.87 -11.23
N ILE A 230 3.45 -13.50 -12.00
CA ILE A 230 4.70 -14.08 -11.48
C ILE A 230 5.60 -13.01 -10.84
N LYS A 231 5.62 -11.80 -11.38
CA LYS A 231 6.37 -10.66 -10.81
C LYS A 231 5.83 -10.30 -9.42
N VAL A 232 4.51 -10.18 -9.27
CA VAL A 232 3.87 -9.95 -7.95
C VAL A 232 4.23 -11.05 -6.95
N LEU A 233 4.23 -12.32 -7.37
CA LEU A 233 4.62 -13.44 -6.51
C LEU A 233 6.11 -13.38 -6.09
N LYS A 234 7.01 -13.00 -7.01
CA LYS A 234 8.44 -12.84 -6.71
C LYS A 234 8.68 -11.70 -5.73
N ASP A 235 8.03 -10.56 -5.92
CA ASP A 235 8.14 -9.41 -5.01
C ASP A 235 7.67 -9.78 -3.60
N TYR A 236 6.57 -10.54 -3.49
CA TYR A 236 6.11 -11.08 -2.22
C TYR A 236 7.13 -12.03 -1.58
N GLN A 237 7.67 -12.99 -2.34
CA GLN A 237 8.66 -13.95 -1.83
C GLN A 237 9.95 -13.29 -1.33
N ASN A 238 10.42 -12.26 -2.02
CA ASN A 238 11.63 -11.52 -1.64
C ASN A 238 11.46 -10.80 -0.29
N LEU A 239 10.23 -10.41 0.07
CA LEU A 239 9.91 -9.75 1.34
C LEU A 239 10.11 -10.64 2.57
N PHE A 240 9.98 -11.96 2.41
CA PHE A 240 10.18 -12.93 3.50
C PHE A 240 11.59 -13.51 3.55
N LYS A 241 12.46 -13.11 2.61
CA LYS A 241 13.87 -13.52 2.55
C LYS A 241 14.83 -12.45 3.08
N SER A 242 14.36 -11.21 3.24
CA SER A 242 15.10 -10.07 3.82
C SER A 242 14.89 -9.97 5.32
#